data_AF-A0A7J7TCR8-F1
#
_entry.id   AF-A0A7J7TCR8-F1
#
_cell.length_a   1.000
_cell.length_b   1.000
_cell.length_c   1.000
_cell.angle_alpha   90.00
_cell.angle_beta   90.00
_cell.angle_gamma   90.00
#
_symmetry.space_group_name_H-M   'P 1'
#
loop_
_entity.id
_entity.type
_entity.pdbx_description
1 polymer ?
#
loop_
_entity_poly.entity_id
_entity_poly.type
_entity_poly.pdbx_seq_one_letter_code
_entity_poly.pdbx_strand_id
1 'polypeptide(L)'
;MRLHPDCETQWGPPQAGSEVLGLRQGHVQTHEQRDEETPVDFFYFIDFQRHNAEIAAFHLDRILDFRRVPPTVGRLVNVTKEILEVTKNEILQSVFFVSPASNVCFFAKCPYMCKTEYAVCGNPHLLEGSLSAFLPSLNLAPRLSVPNPWIRSYSLSGKEEWEVNPLYCDTVKQVYPYNSSNRLLNIIDMAVFDFLIGNMDRHHYEMFTKFGDDGFLIHLDNARGFGRHSHDEMSILSPLSQCCRIKKKTLLHLQLLAHADYRLSDMMRESLLEDQLTPILTEPHLLALDRRLQIILRTVEGCIEAHGEQSVVANGPAGQSAPDSGQANWTS
;
A
#
# COMPACT_ATOMS: atom_id res chain seq x y z
N MET A 1 -3.66 12.70 0.85
CA MET A 1 -3.62 12.95 -0.62
C MET A 1 -2.22 13.51 -0.95
N ARG A 2 -1.24 12.66 -1.27
CA ARG A 2 0.17 13.05 -1.47
C ARG A 2 0.56 12.70 -2.90
N LEU A 3 1.09 13.59 -3.72
CA LEU A 3 1.44 13.33 -5.12
C LEU A 3 2.55 12.26 -5.28
N HIS A 4 2.64 11.66 -6.47
CA HIS A 4 3.81 10.88 -6.92
C HIS A 4 5.03 11.82 -7.00
N PRO A 5 6.26 11.37 -6.68
CA PRO A 5 7.47 12.21 -6.71
C PRO A 5 7.68 12.94 -8.05
N ASP A 6 7.32 12.29 -9.18
CA ASP A 6 7.45 12.90 -10.51
C ASP A 6 6.41 14.00 -10.82
N CYS A 7 5.37 14.14 -9.99
CA CYS A 7 4.41 15.25 -10.07
C CYS A 7 4.75 16.40 -9.12
N GLU A 8 5.63 16.22 -8.13
CA GLU A 8 5.97 17.28 -7.16
C GLU A 8 6.74 18.46 -7.78
N THR A 9 7.32 18.30 -8.97
CA THR A 9 8.12 19.35 -9.62
C THR A 9 7.32 20.55 -10.15
N GLN A 10 5.98 20.54 -10.11
CA GLN A 10 5.14 21.67 -10.53
C GLN A 10 4.28 22.31 -9.43
N TRP A 11 4.20 21.72 -8.25
CA TRP A 11 3.35 22.23 -7.17
C TRP A 11 4.26 22.68 -6.02
N GLY A 12 4.55 23.99 -5.98
CA GLY A 12 5.36 24.61 -4.94
C GLY A 12 4.89 24.27 -3.52
N PRO A 13 5.74 24.49 -2.49
CA PRO A 13 5.49 24.00 -1.14
C PRO A 13 4.14 24.51 -0.60
N PRO A 14 3.35 23.65 0.08
CA PRO A 14 2.10 24.08 0.68
C PRO A 14 2.38 25.16 1.72
N GLN A 15 1.71 26.31 1.58
CA GLN A 15 1.73 27.36 2.60
C GLN A 15 1.01 26.84 3.86
N ALA A 16 1.58 27.13 5.04
CA ALA A 16 1.00 26.72 6.30
C ALA A 16 -0.45 27.23 6.43
N GLY A 17 -1.41 26.30 6.53
CA GLY A 17 -2.83 26.62 6.72
C GLY A 17 -3.76 26.33 5.53
N SER A 18 -3.29 25.71 4.44
CA SER A 18 -4.18 25.21 3.38
C SER A 18 -4.36 23.69 3.47
N GLU A 19 -5.58 23.24 3.76
CA GLU A 19 -6.02 21.88 3.47
C GLU A 19 -6.09 21.69 1.95
N VAL A 20 -4.94 21.43 1.32
CA VAL A 20 -4.90 21.09 -0.11
C VAL A 20 -5.16 19.59 -0.23
N LEU A 21 -6.35 19.23 -0.71
CA LEU A 21 -6.65 17.92 -1.29
C LEU A 21 -5.73 17.71 -2.51
N GLY A 22 -4.54 17.14 -2.29
CA GLY A 22 -3.58 16.79 -3.34
C GLY A 22 -3.90 15.46 -4.03
N LEU A 23 -4.69 15.48 -5.11
CA LEU A 23 -5.06 14.27 -5.88
C LEU A 23 -3.83 13.51 -6.37
N ARG A 24 -3.68 12.22 -6.02
CA ARG A 24 -2.74 11.33 -6.72
C ARG A 24 -3.29 10.99 -8.09
N GLN A 25 -2.43 11.08 -9.10
CA GLN A 25 -2.66 10.48 -10.40
C GLN A 25 -1.62 9.38 -10.63
N GLY A 26 -2.05 8.13 -10.49
CA GLY A 26 -1.85 7.18 -11.59
C GLY A 26 -2.97 7.38 -12.61
N HIS A 27 -3.06 6.54 -13.63
CA HIS A 27 -4.28 6.50 -14.41
C HIS A 27 -5.43 6.14 -13.45
N VAL A 28 -6.29 7.06 -13.05
CA VAL A 28 -7.42 6.77 -12.14
C VAL A 28 -8.66 6.73 -13.01
N GLN A 29 -9.16 5.53 -13.32
CA GLN A 29 -10.49 5.39 -13.89
C GLN A 29 -11.49 5.54 -12.75
N THR A 30 -12.31 6.59 -12.81
CA THR A 30 -13.34 6.86 -11.80
C THR A 30 -14.61 6.04 -11.99
N HIS A 31 -14.56 5.05 -12.87
CA HIS A 31 -15.66 4.15 -13.16
C HIS A 31 -15.14 2.79 -13.65
N GLU A 32 -14.16 2.19 -12.98
CA GLU A 32 -14.13 0.72 -12.95
C GLU A 32 -15.22 0.30 -11.96
N GLN A 33 -16.21 -0.48 -12.42
CA GLN A 33 -17.08 -1.18 -11.48
C GLN A 33 -16.20 -1.99 -10.53
N ARG A 34 -16.59 -2.15 -9.26
CA ARG A 34 -15.77 -2.88 -8.28
C ARG A 34 -15.46 -4.33 -8.70
N ASP A 35 -16.23 -4.86 -9.64
CA ASP A 35 -16.10 -6.18 -10.25
C ASP A 35 -15.09 -6.23 -11.43
N GLU A 36 -14.57 -5.09 -11.89
CA GLU A 36 -13.62 -5.04 -13.00
C GLU A 36 -12.21 -5.46 -12.54
N GLU A 37 -11.68 -6.49 -13.20
CA GLU A 37 -10.29 -6.93 -13.02
C GLU A 37 -9.37 -6.20 -14.00
N THR A 38 -8.15 -5.87 -13.55
CA THR A 38 -7.09 -5.36 -14.40
C THR A 38 -6.90 -6.31 -15.60
N PRO A 39 -7.00 -5.84 -16.86
CA PRO A 39 -6.88 -6.70 -18.03
C PRO A 39 -5.57 -7.47 -18.04
N VAL A 40 -5.56 -8.73 -18.51
CA VAL A 40 -4.40 -9.63 -18.43
C VAL A 40 -3.15 -9.03 -19.10
N ASP A 41 -3.34 -8.33 -20.22
CA ASP A 41 -2.26 -7.73 -21.02
C ASP A 41 -1.67 -6.44 -20.41
N PHE A 42 -2.28 -5.90 -19.34
CA PHE A 42 -1.78 -4.69 -18.70
C PHE A 42 -0.59 -5.03 -17.81
N PHE A 43 0.52 -4.34 -18.07
CA PHE A 43 1.66 -4.33 -17.17
C PHE A 43 1.32 -3.53 -15.90
N TYR A 44 1.89 -3.93 -14.77
CA TYR A 44 1.68 -3.30 -13.47
C TYR A 44 2.01 -1.79 -13.44
N PHE A 45 2.89 -1.30 -14.33
CA PHE A 45 3.18 0.13 -14.47
C PHE A 45 2.17 0.90 -15.34
N ILE A 46 1.32 0.19 -16.08
CA ILE A 46 0.22 0.74 -16.91
C ILE A 46 -1.11 0.70 -16.15
N ASP A 47 -1.23 -0.24 -15.20
CA ASP A 47 -2.45 -0.46 -14.41
C ASP A 47 -2.99 0.83 -13.77
N PHE A 48 -4.32 0.92 -13.79
CA PHE A 48 -5.05 2.04 -13.22
C PHE A 48 -4.98 1.98 -11.69
N GLN A 49 -4.88 3.15 -11.06
CA GLN A 49 -4.94 3.28 -9.62
C GLN A 49 -6.41 3.30 -9.16
N ARG A 50 -6.68 2.48 -8.13
CA ARG A 50 -8.00 2.22 -7.55
C ARG A 50 -8.09 2.85 -6.17
N HIS A 51 -9.07 3.72 -5.94
CA HIS A 51 -9.22 4.38 -4.64
C HIS A 51 -9.65 3.41 -3.53
N ASN A 52 -10.50 2.43 -3.86
CA ASN A 52 -10.94 1.37 -2.96
C ASN A 52 -9.78 0.46 -2.51
N ALA A 53 -8.74 0.29 -3.33
CA ALA A 53 -7.55 -0.47 -2.94
C ALA A 53 -6.78 0.20 -1.78
N GLU A 54 -6.68 1.53 -1.76
CA GLU A 54 -6.03 2.26 -0.65
C GLU A 54 -6.81 2.11 0.66
N ILE A 55 -8.15 2.14 0.60
CA ILE A 55 -9.02 1.94 1.76
C ILE A 55 -8.84 0.51 2.27
N ALA A 56 -8.98 -0.49 1.39
CA ALA A 56 -8.86 -1.89 1.76
C ALA A 56 -7.46 -2.24 2.29
N ALA A 57 -6.40 -1.67 1.73
CA ALA A 57 -5.03 -1.82 2.17
C ALA A 57 -4.84 -1.34 3.63
N PHE A 58 -5.42 -0.20 3.99
CA PHE A 58 -5.38 0.29 5.38
C PHE A 58 -6.09 -0.67 6.35
N HIS A 59 -7.28 -1.15 6.01
CA HIS A 59 -8.01 -2.10 6.86
C HIS A 59 -7.25 -3.43 7.02
N LEU A 60 -6.66 -3.95 5.94
CA LEU A 60 -5.85 -5.17 5.97
C LEU A 60 -4.60 -5.01 6.84
N ASP A 61 -3.87 -3.89 6.71
CA ASP A 61 -2.69 -3.58 7.51
C ASP A 61 -3.00 -3.50 9.02
N ARG A 62 -4.20 -3.01 9.36
CA ARG A 62 -4.75 -3.01 10.72
C ARG A 62 -5.03 -4.43 11.22
N ILE A 63 -5.70 -5.26 10.42
CA ILE A 63 -6.05 -6.66 10.77
C ILE A 63 -4.81 -7.55 10.92
N LEU A 64 -3.81 -7.36 10.07
CA LEU A 64 -2.51 -8.06 10.15
C LEU A 64 -1.61 -7.56 11.29
N ASP A 65 -2.07 -6.57 12.07
CA ASP A 65 -1.34 -6.00 13.20
C ASP A 65 0.01 -5.35 12.83
N PHE A 66 0.15 -4.95 11.55
CA PHE A 66 1.31 -4.23 11.03
C PHE A 66 1.28 -2.77 11.44
N ARG A 67 0.15 -2.08 11.22
CA ARG A 67 -0.07 -0.65 11.55
C ARG A 67 0.97 0.29 10.91
N ARG A 68 1.18 0.13 9.61
CA ARG A 68 2.19 0.86 8.80
C ARG A 68 1.59 1.56 7.59
N VAL A 69 0.30 1.38 7.29
CA VAL A 69 -0.43 2.17 6.28
C VAL A 69 -1.08 3.38 6.96
N PRO A 70 -0.98 4.61 6.40
CA PRO A 70 -1.69 5.77 6.94
C PRO A 70 -3.22 5.57 6.97
N PRO A 71 -3.92 6.12 7.97
CA PRO A 71 -5.38 6.08 8.01
C PRO A 71 -6.00 6.58 6.71
N THR A 72 -6.85 5.74 6.12
CA THR A 72 -7.49 6.00 4.83
C THR A 72 -8.96 5.63 4.92
N VAL A 73 -9.82 6.55 4.48
CA VAL A 73 -11.28 6.38 4.47
C VAL A 73 -11.85 6.72 3.10
N GLY A 74 -13.00 6.15 2.81
CA GLY A 74 -13.82 6.52 1.67
C GLY A 74 -14.65 7.78 1.90
N ARG A 75 -14.83 8.58 0.86
CA ARG A 75 -15.75 9.72 0.88
C ARG A 75 -16.38 9.97 -0.49
N LEU A 76 -17.67 10.33 -0.48
CA LEU A 76 -18.33 10.99 -1.60
C LEU A 76 -18.04 12.49 -1.53
N VAL A 77 -17.34 13.02 -2.53
CA VAL A 77 -16.94 14.42 -2.62
C VAL A 77 -17.77 15.14 -3.66
N ASN A 78 -18.35 16.28 -3.30
CA ASN A 78 -18.95 17.20 -4.25
C ASN A 78 -17.84 18.01 -4.94
N VAL A 79 -17.43 17.61 -6.14
CA VAL A 79 -16.26 18.19 -6.82
C VAL A 79 -16.44 19.67 -7.17
N THR A 80 -17.68 20.16 -7.23
CA THR A 80 -17.96 21.59 -7.42
C THR A 80 -17.73 22.35 -6.12
N LYS A 81 -18.44 22.00 -5.05
CA LYS A 81 -18.41 22.73 -3.79
C LYS A 81 -17.12 22.56 -3.00
N GLU A 82 -16.55 21.36 -3.03
CA GLU A 82 -15.46 20.95 -2.15
C GLU A 82 -14.09 20.93 -2.85
N ILE A 83 -14.05 21.13 -4.18
CA ILE A 83 -12.80 21.25 -4.94
C ILE A 83 -12.77 22.53 -5.76
N LEU A 84 -13.65 22.67 -6.76
CA LEU A 84 -13.63 23.82 -7.69
C LEU A 84 -13.83 25.17 -7.00
N GLU A 85 -14.83 25.29 -6.12
CA GLU A 85 -15.17 26.56 -5.47
C GLU A 85 -14.20 26.97 -4.35
N VAL A 86 -13.43 26.02 -3.80
CA VAL A 86 -12.51 26.26 -2.67
C VAL A 86 -11.04 26.33 -3.07
N THR A 87 -10.67 25.78 -4.24
CA THR A 87 -9.28 25.81 -4.70
C THR A 87 -8.83 27.24 -4.98
N LYS A 88 -7.62 27.59 -4.54
CA LYS A 88 -6.93 28.84 -4.90
C LYS A 88 -5.97 28.67 -6.08
N ASN A 89 -5.91 27.47 -6.65
CA ASN A 89 -4.98 27.14 -7.71
C ASN A 89 -5.65 27.32 -9.08
N GLU A 90 -5.22 28.35 -9.81
CA GLU A 90 -5.76 28.70 -11.13
C GLU A 90 -5.58 27.58 -12.18
N ILE A 91 -4.50 26.80 -12.08
CA ILE A 91 -4.27 25.66 -12.98
C ILE A 91 -5.35 24.60 -12.76
N LEU A 92 -5.61 24.24 -11.50
CA LEU A 92 -6.67 23.28 -11.15
C LEU A 92 -8.05 23.81 -11.52
N GLN A 93 -8.33 25.10 -11.34
CA GLN A 93 -9.60 25.69 -11.80
C GLN A 93 -9.77 25.58 -13.32
N SER A 94 -8.69 25.86 -14.07
CA SER A 94 -8.72 25.92 -15.55
C SER A 94 -9.02 24.59 -16.25
N VAL A 95 -8.94 23.47 -15.52
CA VAL A 95 -9.12 22.12 -16.08
C VAL A 95 -10.48 21.50 -15.75
N PHE A 96 -11.36 22.21 -15.04
CA PHE A 96 -12.75 21.80 -14.88
C PHE A 96 -13.55 22.08 -16.15
N PHE A 97 -14.44 21.16 -16.50
CA PHE A 97 -15.34 21.29 -17.64
C PHE A 97 -16.64 20.50 -17.41
N VAL A 98 -17.64 20.73 -18.27
CA VAL A 98 -18.90 19.97 -18.28
C VAL A 98 -18.85 18.96 -19.42
N SER A 99 -19.08 17.68 -19.13
CA SER A 99 -19.09 16.62 -20.14
C SER A 99 -20.34 16.71 -21.04
N PRO A 100 -20.34 16.04 -22.22
CA PRO A 100 -21.54 15.93 -23.05
C PRO A 100 -22.76 15.31 -22.32
N ALA A 101 -22.52 14.52 -21.27
CA ALA A 101 -23.55 13.93 -20.42
C ALA A 101 -23.98 14.85 -19.26
N SER A 102 -23.55 16.12 -19.26
CA SER A 102 -23.84 17.13 -18.23
C SER A 102 -23.25 16.83 -16.84
N ASN A 103 -22.14 16.07 -16.78
CA ASN A 103 -21.38 15.83 -15.55
C ASN A 103 -20.28 16.88 -15.38
N VAL A 104 -19.99 17.26 -14.14
CA VAL A 104 -18.82 18.10 -13.82
C VAL A 104 -17.58 17.22 -13.75
N CYS A 105 -16.59 17.55 -14.57
CA CYS A 105 -15.36 16.79 -14.72
C CYS A 105 -14.15 17.68 -14.55
N PHE A 106 -13.01 17.07 -14.23
CA PHE A 106 -11.70 17.71 -14.30
C PHE A 106 -10.64 16.69 -14.72
N PHE A 107 -9.55 17.15 -15.31
CA PHE A 107 -8.37 16.33 -15.63
C PHE A 107 -7.14 17.06 -15.12
N ALA A 108 -6.06 16.39 -14.69
CA ALA A 108 -4.86 17.15 -14.36
C ALA A 108 -4.09 17.54 -15.62
N LYS A 109 -3.15 18.48 -15.47
CA LYS A 109 -2.06 18.70 -16.44
C LYS A 109 -0.83 17.97 -15.93
N CYS A 110 -0.43 16.90 -16.61
CA CYS A 110 0.79 16.13 -16.35
C CYS A 110 1.64 16.10 -17.63
N PRO A 111 2.99 16.17 -17.54
CA PRO A 111 3.86 16.20 -18.71
C PRO A 111 3.74 14.99 -19.64
N TYR A 112 3.29 13.83 -19.13
CA TYR A 112 3.39 12.57 -19.86
C TYR A 112 2.06 12.02 -20.39
N MET A 113 0.94 12.14 -19.65
CA MET A 113 -0.30 11.39 -19.98
C MET A 113 -1.59 12.08 -19.49
N CYS A 114 -1.72 13.39 -19.70
CA CYS A 114 -2.90 14.13 -19.23
C CYS A 114 -3.65 14.79 -20.38
N LYS A 115 -4.45 13.99 -21.06
CA LYS A 115 -5.44 14.41 -22.07
C LYS A 115 -6.84 14.36 -21.47
N THR A 116 -7.79 15.05 -22.10
CA THR A 116 -9.22 15.02 -21.73
C THR A 116 -9.82 13.62 -21.67
N GLU A 117 -9.21 12.65 -22.36
CA GLU A 117 -9.56 11.22 -22.35
C GLU A 117 -9.39 10.55 -20.98
N TYR A 118 -8.60 11.14 -20.07
CA TYR A 118 -8.35 10.63 -18.71
C TYR A 118 -8.99 11.51 -17.63
N ALA A 119 -10.02 12.28 -17.99
CA ALA A 119 -10.75 13.09 -17.03
C ALA A 119 -11.53 12.21 -16.04
N VAL A 120 -11.67 12.74 -14.82
CA VAL A 120 -12.55 12.17 -13.81
C VAL A 120 -13.80 13.02 -13.69
N CYS A 121 -14.95 12.37 -13.53
CA CYS A 121 -16.25 13.02 -13.59
C CYS A 121 -17.11 12.63 -12.40
N GLY A 122 -17.83 13.60 -11.83
CA GLY A 122 -18.91 13.30 -10.88
C GLY A 122 -20.17 12.77 -11.58
N ASN A 123 -21.19 12.44 -10.79
CA ASN A 123 -22.51 12.06 -11.29
C ASN A 123 -23.66 12.85 -10.61
N PRO A 124 -24.02 14.05 -11.12
CA PRO A 124 -23.19 14.88 -11.99
C PRO A 124 -22.09 15.62 -11.20
N HIS A 125 -22.23 15.77 -9.88
CA HIS A 125 -21.28 16.50 -9.01
C HIS A 125 -20.58 15.63 -7.97
N LEU A 126 -21.18 14.49 -7.59
CA LEU A 126 -20.61 13.61 -6.58
C LEU A 126 -19.62 12.65 -7.23
N LEU A 127 -18.43 12.57 -6.66
CA LEU A 127 -17.38 11.65 -7.07
C LEU A 127 -16.88 10.88 -5.84
N GLU A 128 -16.80 9.56 -5.96
CA GLU A 128 -16.19 8.71 -4.96
C GLU A 128 -14.67 8.85 -4.96
N GLY A 129 -14.05 8.84 -3.78
CA GLY A 129 -12.60 8.78 -3.67
C GLY A 129 -12.12 8.33 -2.29
N SER A 130 -10.82 8.04 -2.20
CA SER A 130 -10.14 7.73 -0.94
C SER A 130 -9.44 8.95 -0.37
N LEU A 131 -9.53 9.12 0.94
CA LEU A 131 -8.87 10.17 1.71
C LEU A 131 -7.89 9.56 2.71
N SER A 132 -6.62 9.57 2.34
CA SER A 132 -5.53 9.21 3.24
C SER A 132 -5.00 10.43 4.00
N ALA A 133 -4.88 10.29 5.31
CA ALA A 133 -4.33 11.30 6.20
C ALA A 133 -2.89 11.68 5.78
N PHE A 134 -2.58 12.97 5.81
CA PHE A 134 -1.22 13.42 5.56
C PHE A 134 -0.28 12.93 6.67
N LEU A 135 0.85 12.35 6.28
CA LEU A 135 1.97 12.19 7.20
C LEU A 135 2.53 13.57 7.59
N PRO A 136 3.25 13.66 8.72
CA PRO A 136 3.89 14.91 9.13
C PRO A 136 4.77 15.50 8.02
N SER A 137 4.85 16.84 8.02
CA SER A 137 5.73 17.58 7.10
C SER A 137 7.17 17.06 7.18
N LEU A 138 7.86 17.07 6.04
CA LEU A 138 9.27 16.65 5.95
C LEU A 138 10.19 17.46 6.86
N ASN A 139 9.82 18.70 7.21
CA ASN A 139 10.57 19.53 8.16
C ASN A 139 10.53 18.97 9.60
N LEU A 140 9.43 18.30 9.96
CA LEU A 140 9.23 17.72 11.30
C LEU A 140 9.65 16.25 11.36
N ALA A 141 9.33 15.50 10.31
CA ALA A 141 9.66 14.09 10.20
C ALA A 141 10.21 13.80 8.80
N PRO A 142 11.52 14.01 8.58
CA PRO A 142 12.15 13.69 7.32
C PRO A 142 12.01 12.21 7.01
N ARG A 143 11.90 11.89 5.72
CA ARG A 143 11.73 10.52 5.25
C ARG A 143 12.76 10.18 4.19
N LEU A 144 13.10 8.89 4.12
CA LEU A 144 13.93 8.31 3.07
C LEU A 144 13.05 7.45 2.19
N SER A 145 13.21 7.60 0.87
CA SER A 145 12.71 6.66 -0.12
C SER A 145 13.86 5.77 -0.56
N VAL A 146 13.71 4.46 -0.45
CA VAL A 146 14.76 3.49 -0.77
C VAL A 146 14.23 2.50 -1.80
N PRO A 147 14.98 2.20 -2.88
CA PRO A 147 14.60 1.18 -3.84
C PRO A 147 14.40 -0.18 -3.17
N ASN A 148 13.33 -0.88 -3.55
CA ASN A 148 13.09 -2.25 -3.13
C ASN A 148 14.09 -3.19 -3.84
N PRO A 149 14.85 -4.07 -3.15
CA PRO A 149 15.71 -5.04 -3.83
C PRO A 149 14.97 -6.00 -4.78
N TRP A 150 13.68 -6.23 -4.53
CA TRP A 150 12.79 -6.99 -5.41
C TRP A 150 11.92 -6.09 -6.30
N ILE A 151 12.42 -4.90 -6.65
CA ILE A 151 11.81 -4.04 -7.66
C ILE A 151 11.77 -4.77 -9.00
N ARG A 152 10.66 -4.71 -9.74
CA ARG A 152 10.54 -5.28 -11.09
C ARG A 152 11.18 -4.38 -12.14
N SER A 153 11.46 -4.93 -13.32
CA SER A 153 11.93 -4.14 -14.45
C SER A 153 10.75 -3.38 -15.08
N TYR A 154 10.77 -2.04 -15.02
CA TYR A 154 9.75 -1.16 -15.63
C TYR A 154 9.91 -1.07 -17.17
N SER A 155 10.00 -2.23 -17.80
CA SER A 155 10.16 -2.42 -19.23
C SER A 155 9.35 -3.64 -19.67
N LEU A 156 8.89 -3.65 -20.93
CA LEU A 156 7.99 -4.70 -21.44
C LEU A 156 8.66 -6.08 -21.58
N SER A 157 9.98 -6.13 -21.69
CA SER A 157 10.75 -7.37 -21.95
C SER A 157 11.86 -7.63 -20.93
N GLY A 158 12.14 -6.69 -20.04
CA GLY A 158 13.15 -6.86 -19.01
C GLY A 158 12.76 -7.92 -17.99
N LYS A 159 13.78 -8.47 -17.35
CA LYS A 159 13.66 -9.23 -16.11
C LYS A 159 14.77 -8.78 -15.19
N GLU A 160 14.48 -8.75 -13.90
CA GLU A 160 15.46 -8.42 -12.88
C GLU A 160 16.17 -9.68 -12.38
N GLU A 161 17.35 -9.52 -11.78
CA GLU A 161 18.16 -10.64 -11.31
C GLU A 161 17.39 -11.56 -10.34
N TRP A 162 16.60 -10.97 -9.44
CA TRP A 162 15.81 -11.71 -8.46
C TRP A 162 14.71 -12.57 -9.09
N GLU A 163 14.24 -12.26 -10.30
CA GLU A 163 13.20 -13.02 -11.00
C GLU A 163 13.73 -14.33 -11.60
N VAL A 164 15.04 -14.41 -11.83
CA VAL A 164 15.69 -15.55 -12.50
C VAL A 164 16.69 -16.28 -11.60
N ASN A 165 17.18 -15.65 -10.53
CA ASN A 165 18.15 -16.21 -9.60
C ASN A 165 17.49 -16.57 -8.25
N PRO A 166 17.28 -17.86 -7.94
CA PRO A 166 16.68 -18.27 -6.65
C PRO A 166 17.57 -17.97 -5.45
N LEU A 167 18.88 -17.75 -5.64
CA LEU A 167 19.84 -17.41 -4.59
C LEU A 167 20.05 -15.90 -4.44
N TYR A 168 19.27 -15.06 -5.11
CA TYR A 168 19.42 -13.61 -5.06
C TYR A 168 19.42 -13.05 -3.63
N CYS A 169 18.58 -13.58 -2.73
CA CYS A 169 18.54 -13.13 -1.35
C CYS A 169 19.86 -13.36 -0.59
N ASP A 170 20.69 -14.33 -0.97
CA ASP A 170 21.98 -14.57 -0.30
C ASP A 170 22.97 -13.44 -0.56
N THR A 171 22.88 -12.79 -1.74
CA THR A 171 23.60 -11.56 -2.03
C THR A 171 23.01 -10.39 -1.24
N VAL A 172 21.68 -10.25 -1.23
CA VAL A 172 21.01 -9.16 -0.50
C VAL A 172 21.37 -9.18 0.98
N LYS A 173 21.39 -10.36 1.63
CA LYS A 173 21.76 -10.56 3.04
C LYS A 173 23.18 -10.06 3.38
N GLN A 174 24.07 -9.90 2.39
CA GLN A 174 25.44 -9.42 2.61
C GLN A 174 25.57 -7.90 2.44
N VAL A 175 24.57 -7.24 1.86
CA VAL A 175 24.60 -5.82 1.51
C VAL A 175 23.95 -4.99 2.61
N TYR A 176 24.61 -3.92 3.05
CA TYR A 176 24.00 -2.93 3.95
C TYR A 176 22.88 -2.16 3.21
N PRO A 177 21.71 -1.90 3.84
CA PRO A 177 21.34 -2.17 5.24
C PRO A 177 20.64 -3.51 5.50
N TYR A 178 20.56 -4.39 4.51
CA TYR A 178 19.83 -5.68 4.56
C TYR A 178 20.57 -6.78 5.32
N ASN A 179 21.86 -6.60 5.56
CA ASN A 179 22.65 -7.42 6.47
C ASN A 179 22.18 -7.34 7.93
N SER A 180 21.40 -6.31 8.29
CA SER A 180 20.63 -6.29 9.53
C SER A 180 19.41 -7.21 9.43
N SER A 181 19.16 -8.03 10.46
CA SER A 181 18.02 -8.95 10.45
C SER A 181 16.67 -8.22 10.36
N ASN A 182 16.56 -7.03 10.96
CA ASN A 182 15.27 -6.33 11.06
C ASN A 182 14.83 -5.70 9.73
N ARG A 183 15.76 -5.11 8.96
CA ARG A 183 15.46 -4.54 7.64
C ARG A 183 14.86 -5.58 6.70
N LEU A 184 15.54 -6.71 6.57
CA LEU A 184 15.11 -7.79 5.70
C LEU A 184 13.75 -8.35 6.14
N LEU A 185 13.55 -8.55 7.44
CA LEU A 185 12.27 -9.00 7.98
C LEU A 185 11.13 -7.98 7.75
N ASN A 186 11.41 -6.68 7.76
CA ASN A 186 10.42 -5.67 7.42
C ASN A 186 10.03 -5.71 5.93
N ILE A 187 11.00 -5.99 5.04
CA ILE A 187 10.73 -6.17 3.60
C ILE A 187 9.87 -7.42 3.38
N ILE A 188 10.13 -8.49 4.13
CA ILE A 188 9.32 -9.71 4.04
C ILE A 188 7.89 -9.47 4.57
N ASP A 189 7.71 -8.74 5.68
CA ASP A 189 6.36 -8.30 6.13
C ASP A 189 5.64 -7.53 5.00
N MET A 190 6.33 -6.61 4.34
CA MET A 190 5.78 -5.80 3.24
C MET A 190 5.46 -6.66 2.00
N ALA A 191 6.30 -7.65 1.67
CA ALA A 191 6.05 -8.57 0.57
C ALA A 191 4.85 -9.50 0.84
N VAL A 192 4.67 -9.96 2.09
CA VAL A 192 3.46 -10.69 2.52
C VAL A 192 2.23 -9.82 2.35
N PHE A 193 2.29 -8.56 2.77
CA PHE A 193 1.21 -7.59 2.59
C PHE A 193 0.89 -7.36 1.10
N ASP A 194 1.90 -7.06 0.30
CA ASP A 194 1.77 -6.83 -1.14
C ASP A 194 1.24 -8.06 -1.88
N PHE A 195 1.63 -9.28 -1.48
CA PHE A 195 1.12 -10.51 -2.07
C PHE A 195 -0.36 -10.71 -1.76
N LEU A 196 -0.80 -10.46 -0.52
CA LEU A 196 -2.22 -10.56 -0.15
C LEU A 196 -3.08 -9.62 -1.00
N ILE A 197 -2.65 -8.38 -1.21
CA ILE A 197 -3.41 -7.43 -2.04
C ILE A 197 -3.13 -7.60 -3.54
N GLY A 198 -2.08 -8.30 -3.93
CA GLY A 198 -1.65 -8.44 -5.33
C GLY A 198 -0.99 -7.18 -5.90
N ASN A 199 -0.30 -6.38 -5.08
CA ASN A 199 0.39 -5.17 -5.51
C ASN A 199 1.77 -5.50 -6.09
N MET A 200 1.93 -5.32 -7.39
CA MET A 200 3.19 -5.55 -8.10
C MET A 200 4.08 -4.30 -8.20
N ASP A 201 3.59 -3.14 -7.77
CA ASP A 201 4.19 -1.82 -8.04
C ASP A 201 5.05 -1.29 -6.88
N ARG A 202 5.51 -2.17 -5.99
CA ARG A 202 6.38 -1.81 -4.86
C ARG A 202 7.82 -1.54 -5.32
N HIS A 203 8.05 -0.45 -6.06
CA HIS A 203 9.40 -0.07 -6.49
C HIS A 203 10.26 0.50 -5.37
N HIS A 204 9.67 1.23 -4.45
CA HIS A 204 10.36 1.85 -3.33
C HIS A 204 9.57 1.64 -2.04
N TYR A 205 10.25 1.77 -0.91
CA TYR A 205 9.61 1.90 0.39
C TYR A 205 10.06 3.18 1.07
N GLU A 206 9.18 3.77 1.88
CA GLU A 206 9.48 4.96 2.68
C GLU A 206 9.76 4.60 4.14
N MET A 207 10.55 5.45 4.80
CA MET A 207 10.79 5.38 6.25
C MET A 207 10.98 6.75 6.86
N PHE A 208 10.73 6.87 8.17
CA PHE A 208 11.17 8.03 8.92
C PHE A 208 12.66 7.93 9.27
N THR A 209 13.44 8.96 8.92
CA THR A 209 14.88 9.02 9.21
C THR A 209 15.18 8.87 10.70
N LYS A 210 14.30 9.39 11.56
CA LYS A 210 14.46 9.40 13.01
C LYS A 210 14.66 8.01 13.63
N PHE A 211 14.13 6.96 13.00
CA PHE A 211 14.22 5.59 13.54
C PHE A 211 15.41 4.79 12.99
N GLY A 212 16.23 5.40 12.13
CA GLY A 212 17.42 4.76 11.55
C GLY A 212 17.11 3.48 10.79
N ASP A 213 18.12 2.61 10.67
CA ASP A 213 18.06 1.39 9.85
C ASP A 213 17.07 0.34 10.37
N ASP A 214 16.83 0.33 11.68
CA ASP A 214 15.88 -0.56 12.35
C ASP A 214 14.44 0.00 12.40
N GLY A 215 14.21 1.17 11.82
CA GLY A 215 12.87 1.71 11.64
C GLY A 215 11.96 0.77 10.85
N PHE A 216 10.65 0.92 11.03
CA PHE A 216 9.67 0.23 10.22
C PHE A 216 9.55 0.86 8.82
N LEU A 217 9.06 0.07 7.87
CA LEU A 217 8.72 0.56 6.53
C LEU A 217 7.30 1.11 6.53
N ILE A 218 7.09 2.26 5.92
CA ILE A 218 5.77 2.85 5.73
C ILE A 218 5.16 2.22 4.48
N HIS A 219 3.99 1.58 4.62
CA HIS A 219 3.29 0.90 3.53
C HIS A 219 2.40 1.93 2.78
N LEU A 220 3.03 2.81 1.99
CA LEU A 220 2.33 3.79 1.15
C LEU A 220 1.89 3.17 -0.18
N ASP A 221 1.16 3.91 -1.01
CA ASP A 221 1.03 3.64 -2.45
C ASP A 221 0.47 2.25 -2.77
N ASN A 222 -0.74 1.99 -2.28
CA ASN A 222 -1.41 0.69 -2.41
C ASN A 222 -2.53 0.70 -3.45
N ALA A 223 -2.70 1.80 -4.19
CA ALA A 223 -3.74 1.96 -5.20
C ALA A 223 -3.67 0.96 -6.37
N ARG A 224 -2.57 0.23 -6.55
CA ARG A 224 -2.44 -0.89 -7.51
C ARG A 224 -2.62 -2.27 -6.88
N GLY A 225 -3.09 -2.32 -5.64
CA GLY A 225 -3.61 -3.53 -5.03
C GLY A 225 -5.01 -3.85 -5.55
N PHE A 226 -5.46 -5.08 -5.30
CA PHE A 226 -6.78 -5.58 -5.64
C PHE A 226 -7.15 -5.40 -7.13
N GLY A 227 -6.16 -5.52 -8.02
CA GLY A 227 -6.34 -5.48 -9.48
C GLY A 227 -6.99 -6.75 -10.03
N ARG A 228 -6.59 -7.93 -9.52
CA ARG A 228 -7.12 -9.24 -9.95
C ARG A 228 -7.45 -10.10 -8.75
N HIS A 229 -8.66 -10.61 -8.65
CA HIS A 229 -9.04 -11.62 -7.65
C HIS A 229 -8.82 -13.05 -8.17
N SER A 230 -8.78 -13.24 -9.49
CA SER A 230 -8.64 -14.54 -10.14
C SER A 230 -7.19 -15.01 -10.34
N HIS A 231 -6.21 -14.13 -10.12
CA HIS A 231 -4.78 -14.41 -10.28
C HIS A 231 -4.00 -14.15 -8.98
N ASP A 232 -2.99 -14.99 -8.70
CA ASP A 232 -2.07 -14.83 -7.57
C ASP A 232 -0.64 -14.70 -8.11
N GLU A 233 -0.06 -13.51 -8.01
CA GLU A 233 1.26 -13.24 -8.55
C GLU A 233 2.36 -13.71 -7.58
N MET A 234 2.77 -14.97 -7.75
CA MET A 234 3.75 -15.64 -6.89
C MET A 234 5.09 -14.91 -6.77
N SER A 235 5.49 -14.18 -7.81
CA SER A 235 6.75 -13.43 -7.79
C SER A 235 6.78 -12.31 -6.74
N ILE A 236 5.63 -11.79 -6.28
CA ILE A 236 5.60 -10.82 -5.15
C ILE A 236 6.12 -11.46 -3.86
N LEU A 237 5.90 -12.76 -3.68
CA LEU A 237 6.31 -13.51 -2.48
C LEU A 237 7.79 -13.94 -2.50
N SER A 238 8.55 -13.56 -3.54
CA SER A 238 9.98 -13.89 -3.71
C SER A 238 10.85 -13.56 -2.50
N PRO A 239 10.69 -12.43 -1.80
CA PRO A 239 11.47 -12.17 -0.59
C PRO A 239 11.29 -13.24 0.49
N LEU A 240 10.06 -13.75 0.68
CA LEU A 240 9.81 -14.81 1.65
C LEU A 240 10.40 -16.14 1.18
N SER A 241 10.14 -16.54 -0.07
CA SER A 241 10.55 -17.84 -0.60
C SER A 241 12.06 -17.96 -0.84
N GLN A 242 12.74 -16.87 -1.21
CA GLN A 242 14.20 -16.87 -1.41
C GLN A 242 14.95 -16.71 -0.08
N CYS A 243 14.48 -15.84 0.81
CA CYS A 243 15.21 -15.58 2.04
C CYS A 243 14.95 -16.63 3.12
N CYS A 244 13.77 -17.28 3.08
CA CYS A 244 13.25 -18.21 4.08
C CYS A 244 13.38 -17.66 5.50
N ARG A 245 12.89 -16.43 5.72
CA ARG A 245 12.87 -15.76 7.02
C ARG A 245 11.50 -15.14 7.24
N ILE A 246 10.96 -15.21 8.45
CA ILE A 246 9.70 -14.54 8.81
C ILE A 246 9.73 -14.15 10.28
N LYS A 247 9.08 -13.05 10.64
CA LYS A 247 8.92 -12.69 12.07
C LYS A 247 7.94 -13.64 12.73
N LYS A 248 8.26 -14.09 13.94
CA LYS A 248 7.35 -14.90 14.76
C LYS A 248 5.99 -14.24 14.94
N LYS A 249 5.96 -12.93 15.21
CA LYS A 249 4.71 -12.17 15.34
C LYS A 249 3.85 -12.24 14.08
N THR A 250 4.47 -12.08 12.91
CA THR A 250 3.78 -12.13 11.61
C THR A 250 3.24 -13.53 11.36
N LEU A 251 4.06 -14.57 11.55
CA LEU A 251 3.64 -15.97 11.36
C LEU A 251 2.45 -16.34 12.25
N LEU A 252 2.50 -15.99 13.54
CA LEU A 252 1.41 -16.29 14.49
C LEU A 252 0.10 -15.59 14.10
N HIS A 253 0.14 -14.33 13.67
CA HIS A 253 -1.07 -13.64 13.19
C HIS A 253 -1.61 -14.26 11.90
N LEU A 254 -0.75 -14.64 10.96
CA LEU A 254 -1.17 -15.32 9.72
C LEU A 254 -1.83 -16.67 10.03
N GLN A 255 -1.28 -17.45 10.95
CA GLN A 255 -1.86 -18.72 11.41
C GLN A 255 -3.21 -18.50 12.09
N LEU A 256 -3.33 -17.48 12.95
CA LEU A 256 -4.59 -17.12 13.59
C LEU A 256 -5.68 -16.80 12.55
N LEU A 257 -5.35 -15.95 11.57
CA LEU A 257 -6.28 -15.49 10.53
C LEU A 257 -6.66 -16.59 9.52
N ALA A 258 -5.98 -17.74 9.55
CA ALA A 258 -6.31 -18.91 8.77
C ALA A 258 -7.32 -19.84 9.48
N HIS A 259 -7.55 -19.66 10.80
CA HIS A 259 -8.57 -20.42 11.53
C HIS A 259 -9.97 -19.93 11.18
N ALA A 260 -10.94 -20.86 11.19
CA ALA A 260 -12.34 -20.56 10.82
C ALA A 260 -12.98 -19.47 11.70
N ASP A 261 -12.64 -19.41 12.98
CA ASP A 261 -13.19 -18.43 13.93
C ASP A 261 -12.66 -17.01 13.70
N TYR A 262 -11.56 -16.86 12.96
CA TYR A 262 -10.88 -15.58 12.70
C TYR A 262 -10.55 -15.40 11.21
N ARG A 263 -11.30 -16.06 10.32
CA ARG A 263 -11.00 -16.12 8.89
C ARG A 263 -10.74 -14.72 8.34
N LEU A 264 -9.61 -14.55 7.65
CA LEU A 264 -9.16 -13.25 7.14
C LEU A 264 -10.23 -12.51 6.33
N SER A 265 -10.90 -13.20 5.40
CA SER A 265 -11.96 -12.61 4.59
C SER A 265 -13.15 -12.10 5.42
N ASP A 266 -13.53 -12.80 6.49
CA ASP A 266 -14.62 -12.40 7.38
C ASP A 266 -14.22 -11.19 8.24
N MET A 267 -13.00 -11.18 8.78
CA MET A 267 -12.44 -10.02 9.50
C MET A 267 -12.35 -8.78 8.60
N MET A 268 -11.91 -8.96 7.34
CA MET A 268 -11.85 -7.89 6.35
C MET A 268 -13.24 -7.36 6.01
N ARG A 269 -14.20 -8.26 5.76
CA ARG A 269 -15.59 -7.91 5.48
C ARG A 269 -16.17 -7.05 6.58
N GLU A 270 -16.09 -7.51 7.84
CA GLU A 270 -16.62 -6.79 8.99
C GLU A 270 -15.98 -5.42 9.14
N SER A 271 -14.64 -5.35 9.06
CA SER A 271 -13.88 -4.11 9.17
C SER A 271 -14.24 -3.09 8.08
N LEU A 272 -14.51 -3.53 6.85
CA LEU A 272 -14.84 -2.65 5.73
C LEU A 272 -16.29 -2.13 5.75
N LEU A 273 -17.19 -2.73 6.54
CA LEU A 273 -18.57 -2.23 6.70
C LEU A 273 -18.62 -0.88 7.42
N GLU A 274 -17.56 -0.50 8.13
CA GLU A 274 -17.44 0.78 8.82
C GLU A 274 -17.23 1.97 7.86
N ASP A 275 -16.80 1.71 6.62
CA ASP A 275 -16.51 2.76 5.64
C ASP A 275 -17.77 3.23 4.90
N GLN A 276 -17.87 4.54 4.65
CA GLN A 276 -19.01 5.16 3.98
C GLN A 276 -19.24 4.62 2.55
N LEU A 277 -18.18 4.15 1.89
CA LEU A 277 -18.23 3.67 0.51
C LEU A 277 -18.48 2.16 0.41
N THR A 278 -18.92 1.51 1.49
CA THR A 278 -19.25 0.08 1.48
C THR A 278 -20.26 -0.28 0.36
N PRO A 279 -20.06 -1.38 -0.38
CA PRO A 279 -18.97 -2.37 -0.25
C PRO A 279 -17.64 -1.87 -0.83
N ILE A 280 -16.52 -1.96 -0.10
CA ILE A 280 -15.20 -1.53 -0.60
C ILE A 280 -14.58 -2.56 -1.57
N LEU A 281 -14.58 -3.82 -1.17
CA LEU A 281 -14.13 -4.97 -1.95
C LEU A 281 -15.32 -5.88 -2.28
N THR A 282 -15.22 -6.58 -3.41
CA THR A 282 -16.19 -7.59 -3.84
C THR A 282 -15.88 -8.95 -3.20
N GLU A 283 -16.88 -9.85 -3.18
CA GLU A 283 -16.71 -11.21 -2.65
C GLU A 283 -15.50 -11.96 -3.23
N PRO A 284 -15.25 -11.94 -4.55
CA PRO A 284 -14.09 -12.64 -5.11
C PRO A 284 -12.75 -12.16 -4.53
N HIS A 285 -12.58 -10.86 -4.27
CA HIS A 285 -11.37 -10.34 -3.64
C HIS A 285 -11.22 -10.78 -2.19
N LEU A 286 -12.32 -10.81 -1.42
CA LEU A 286 -12.30 -11.30 -0.04
C LEU A 286 -11.88 -12.78 0.00
N LEU A 287 -12.45 -13.63 -0.86
CA LEU A 287 -12.08 -15.05 -0.93
C LEU A 287 -10.64 -15.27 -1.46
N ALA A 288 -10.16 -14.39 -2.34
CA ALA A 288 -8.78 -14.43 -2.80
C ALA A 288 -7.78 -14.18 -1.67
N LEU A 289 -8.12 -13.36 -0.66
CA LEU A 289 -7.26 -13.14 0.51
C LEU A 289 -7.02 -14.45 1.28
N ASP A 290 -8.06 -15.25 1.51
CA ASP A 290 -7.92 -16.54 2.21
C ASP A 290 -7.05 -17.50 1.40
N ARG A 291 -7.27 -17.57 0.08
CA ARG A 291 -6.45 -18.41 -0.82
C ARG A 291 -4.97 -18.00 -0.78
N ARG A 292 -4.69 -16.71 -0.86
CA ARG A 292 -3.33 -16.14 -0.78
C ARG A 292 -2.70 -16.37 0.59
N LEU A 293 -3.45 -16.24 1.68
CA LEU A 293 -3.00 -16.57 3.02
C LEU A 293 -2.52 -18.03 3.12
N GLN A 294 -3.29 -18.97 2.57
CA GLN A 294 -2.89 -20.38 2.52
C GLN A 294 -1.63 -20.63 1.68
N ILE A 295 -1.40 -19.84 0.64
CA ILE A 295 -0.15 -19.90 -0.15
C ILE A 295 1.04 -19.41 0.68
N ILE A 296 0.87 -18.32 1.45
CA ILE A 296 1.92 -17.80 2.33
C ILE A 296 2.30 -18.85 3.38
N LEU A 297 1.32 -19.45 4.06
CA LEU A 297 1.57 -20.45 5.09
C LEU A 297 2.30 -21.68 4.53
N ARG A 298 1.87 -22.21 3.38
CA ARG A 298 2.57 -23.32 2.69
C ARG A 298 4.00 -22.96 2.27
N THR A 299 4.24 -21.71 1.90
CA THR A 299 5.59 -21.22 1.57
C THR A 299 6.48 -21.22 2.81
N VAL A 300 5.94 -20.79 3.97
CA VAL A 300 6.65 -20.85 5.25
C VAL A 300 6.92 -22.30 5.66
N GLU A 301 5.94 -23.21 5.52
CA GLU A 301 6.09 -24.64 5.78
C GLU A 301 7.25 -25.24 4.96
N GLY A 302 7.30 -24.98 3.65
CA GLY A 302 8.39 -25.44 2.80
C GLY A 302 9.76 -24.89 3.22
N CYS A 303 9.83 -23.62 3.64
CA CYS A 303 11.05 -23.05 4.22
C CYS A 303 11.46 -23.75 5.53
N ILE A 304 10.50 -24.06 6.41
CA ILE A 304 10.76 -24.74 7.69
C ILE A 304 11.25 -26.17 7.44
N GLU A 305 10.65 -26.89 6.50
CA GLU A 305 11.10 -28.23 6.11
C GLU A 305 12.52 -28.22 5.55
N ALA A 306 12.89 -27.21 4.76
CA ALA A 306 14.21 -27.11 4.14
C ALA A 306 15.31 -26.62 5.10
N HIS A 307 14.99 -25.71 6.03
CA HIS A 307 16.01 -24.98 6.81
C HIS A 307 15.85 -25.09 8.33
N GLY A 308 14.77 -25.70 8.81
CA GLY A 308 14.42 -25.80 10.23
C GLY A 308 13.76 -24.53 10.79
N GLU A 309 12.81 -24.72 11.72
CA GLU A 309 11.99 -23.64 12.28
C GLU A 309 12.83 -22.53 12.92
N GLN A 310 13.90 -22.89 13.64
CA GLN A 310 14.79 -21.93 14.32
C GLN A 310 15.53 -21.00 13.35
N SER A 311 15.77 -21.45 12.12
CA SER A 311 16.43 -20.64 11.07
C SER A 311 15.42 -19.68 10.42
N VAL A 312 14.20 -20.16 10.19
CA VAL A 312 13.16 -19.45 9.46
C VAL A 312 12.44 -18.43 10.34
N VAL A 313 12.05 -18.83 11.54
CA VAL A 313 11.22 -18.02 12.44
C VAL A 313 12.12 -17.15 13.32
N ALA A 314 12.23 -15.87 12.95
CA ALA A 314 12.97 -14.90 13.71
C ALA A 314 12.15 -14.41 14.92
N ASN A 315 12.68 -14.60 16.12
CA ASN A 315 12.19 -13.93 17.31
C ASN A 315 12.51 -12.43 17.20
N GLY A 316 11.55 -11.57 17.57
CA GLY A 316 11.82 -10.13 17.68
C GLY A 316 12.90 -9.85 18.72
N PRO A 317 13.50 -8.65 18.74
CA PRO A 317 14.32 -8.24 19.86
C PRO A 317 13.48 -8.45 21.13
N ALA A 318 14.01 -9.24 22.08
CA ALA A 318 13.39 -9.41 23.39
C ALA A 318 13.06 -8.01 23.90
N GLY A 319 11.77 -7.74 24.13
CA GLY A 319 11.35 -6.45 24.64
C GLY A 319 12.23 -6.12 25.83
N GLN A 320 12.96 -5.00 25.75
CA GLN A 320 13.44 -4.36 26.96
C GLN A 320 12.18 -4.19 27.81
N SER A 321 12.15 -4.91 28.93
CA SER A 321 11.15 -4.70 29.97
C SER A 321 10.99 -3.20 30.13
N ALA A 322 9.77 -2.71 29.94
CA ALA A 322 9.44 -1.34 30.30
C ALA A 322 9.99 -1.12 31.72
N PRO A 323 10.83 -0.09 31.95
CA PRO A 323 11.30 0.15 33.30
C PRO A 323 10.07 0.33 34.18
N ASP A 324 10.01 -0.46 35.27
CA ASP A 324 9.04 -0.32 36.34
C ASP A 324 8.89 1.17 36.63
N SER A 325 7.68 1.69 36.44
CA SER A 325 7.31 3.03 36.90
C SER A 325 7.26 3.01 38.43
N GLY A 326 8.44 3.05 39.02
CA GLY A 326 8.65 3.14 40.45
C GLY A 326 7.95 4.36 41.02
N GLN A 327 7.03 4.09 41.95
CA GLN A 327 6.73 4.88 43.15
C GLN A 327 6.86 6.41 43.00
N ALA A 328 5.74 7.05 42.67
CA ALA A 328 5.53 8.45 43.02
C ALA A 328 5.46 8.57 44.56
N ASN A 329 6.58 8.92 45.18
CA ASN A 329 6.60 9.38 46.57
C ASN A 329 5.90 10.75 46.65
N TRP A 330 4.65 10.74 47.12
CA TRP A 330 4.00 11.92 47.64
C TRP A 330 4.49 12.16 49.06
N THR A 331 5.36 13.15 49.25
CA THR A 331 5.60 13.74 50.57
C THR A 331 4.76 15.00 50.70
N SER A 332 3.95 15.03 51.77
CA SER A 332 3.13 16.14 52.25
C SER A 332 3.94 17.35 52.69
#